data_AF-W7J0V0-F1
#
_entry.id   AF-W7J0V0-F1
#
_cell.length_a   1.000
_cell.length_b   1.000
_cell.length_c   1.000
_cell.angle_alpha   90.00
_cell.angle_beta   90.00
_cell.angle_gamma   90.00
#
_symmetry.space_group_name_H-M   'P 1'
#
loop_
_entity.id
_entity.type
_entity.pdbx_description
1 polymer ?
#
loop_
_entity_poly.entity_id
_entity_poly.type
_entity_poly.pdbx_seq_one_letter_code
_entity_poly.pdbx_strand_id
1 'polypeptide(L)'
;MQDDSSSLEGDVAGTGLEKRKSTEAANTVSPVDEPSAAWGWHGGFPKGTLISGVFVGLAMFAMLIGNHESHTEDIWLIGTGVLILAGIGWKIHKSRTAWRR
;
A
#
# COMPACT_ATOMS: atom_id res chain seq x y z
N MET A 1 -7.44 5.26 48.21
CA MET A 1 -6.96 4.23 47.25
C MET A 1 -7.50 4.65 45.88
N GLN A 2 -6.99 5.76 45.37
CA GLN A 2 -7.30 6.45 44.11
C GLN A 2 -5.94 6.93 43.61
N ASP A 3 -5.53 6.82 42.36
CA ASP A 3 -5.96 6.03 41.23
C ASP A 3 -4.74 6.05 40.31
N ASP A 4 -4.16 4.90 40.04
CA ASP A 4 -2.95 4.77 39.23
C ASP A 4 -3.29 4.84 37.73
N SER A 5 -4.59 4.99 37.42
CA SER A 5 -5.21 5.00 36.09
C SER A 5 -4.87 6.23 35.25
N SER A 6 -4.78 7.41 35.88
CA SER A 6 -4.59 8.69 35.16
C SER A 6 -3.24 8.82 34.45
N SER A 7 -2.20 8.13 34.95
CA SER A 7 -0.86 8.12 34.32
C SER A 7 -0.79 7.23 33.09
N LEU A 8 -1.64 6.19 33.00
CA LEU A 8 -1.68 5.30 31.84
C LEU A 8 -2.42 5.95 30.66
N GLU A 9 -3.39 6.83 30.91
CA GLU A 9 -4.12 7.53 29.84
C GLU A 9 -3.26 8.54 29.09
N GLY A 10 -2.32 9.22 29.76
CA GLY A 10 -1.42 10.21 29.15
C GLY A 10 -0.37 9.62 28.20
N ASP A 11 0.21 8.47 28.56
CA ASP A 11 1.24 7.80 27.76
C ASP A 11 0.64 7.11 26.50
N VAL A 12 -0.55 6.52 26.67
CA VAL A 12 -1.30 5.91 25.56
C VAL A 12 -1.84 6.98 24.59
N ALA A 13 -2.24 8.15 25.09
CA ALA A 13 -2.65 9.28 24.24
C ALA A 13 -1.46 9.88 23.46
N GLY A 14 -0.30 10.04 24.10
CA GLY A 14 0.90 10.60 23.47
C GLY A 14 1.45 9.72 22.34
N THR A 15 1.58 8.42 22.60
CA THR A 15 2.08 7.44 21.63
C THR A 15 1.16 7.27 20.41
N GLY A 16 -0.17 7.36 20.62
CA GLY A 16 -1.16 7.33 19.54
C GLY A 16 -1.08 8.55 18.62
N LEU A 17 -0.88 9.75 19.17
CA LEU A 17 -0.78 10.99 18.39
C LEU A 17 0.53 11.09 17.60
N GLU A 18 1.64 10.65 18.20
CA GLU A 18 2.95 10.66 17.55
C GLU A 18 3.01 9.69 16.36
N LYS A 19 2.39 8.50 16.51
CA LYS A 19 2.29 7.53 15.42
C LYS A 19 1.44 8.05 14.25
N ARG A 20 0.35 8.78 14.52
CA ARG A 20 -0.45 9.43 13.47
C ARG A 20 0.32 10.54 12.74
N LYS A 21 1.03 11.39 13.48
CA LYS A 21 1.88 12.45 12.89
C LYS A 21 3.01 11.86 12.05
N SER A 22 3.62 10.76 12.49
CA SER A 22 4.68 10.06 11.75
C SER A 22 4.17 9.42 10.45
N THR A 23 2.95 8.86 10.45
CA THR A 23 2.33 8.32 9.23
C THR A 23 1.89 9.40 8.24
N GLU A 24 1.52 10.59 8.74
CA GLU A 24 1.13 11.74 7.92
C GLU A 24 2.37 12.41 7.31
N ALA A 25 3.40 12.71 8.12
CA ALA A 25 4.62 13.37 7.66
C ALA A 25 5.46 12.53 6.67
N ALA A 26 5.38 11.20 6.75
CA ALA A 26 6.04 10.31 5.78
C ALA A 26 5.36 10.31 4.40
N ASN A 27 4.17 10.92 4.27
CA ASN A 27 3.36 10.92 3.06
C ASN A 27 3.21 12.29 2.39
N THR A 28 3.69 13.36 3.01
CA THR A 28 3.53 14.73 2.50
C THR A 28 4.80 15.17 1.79
N VAL A 29 4.74 15.29 0.47
CA VAL A 29 5.70 16.13 -0.28
C VAL A 29 5.61 17.55 0.30
N SER A 30 6.76 18.17 0.57
CA SER A 30 6.81 19.50 1.17
C SER A 30 6.21 20.53 0.21
N PRO A 31 5.31 21.42 0.64
CA PRO A 31 4.68 22.45 -0.21
C PRO A 31 5.66 23.45 -0.86
N VAL A 32 6.93 23.40 -0.47
CA VAL A 32 8.03 24.21 -1.04
C VAL A 32 8.42 23.74 -2.44
N ASP A 33 8.28 22.45 -2.74
CA ASP A 33 8.75 21.89 -4.02
C ASP A 33 7.72 22.03 -5.15
N GLU A 34 6.40 21.99 -4.85
CA GLU A 34 5.33 22.02 -5.86
C GLU A 34 4.03 22.65 -5.32
N PRO A 35 3.51 23.78 -5.86
CA PRO A 35 2.26 24.40 -5.39
C PRO A 35 1.00 23.54 -5.65
N SER A 36 1.08 22.53 -6.51
CA SER A 36 0.01 21.54 -6.75
C SER A 36 -0.14 20.52 -5.61
N ALA A 37 0.84 20.40 -4.71
CA ALA A 37 0.74 19.59 -3.51
C ALA A 37 -0.42 20.04 -2.60
N ALA A 38 -0.81 21.31 -2.67
CA ALA A 38 -1.88 21.91 -1.87
C ALA A 38 -3.28 21.31 -2.15
N TRP A 39 -3.50 20.63 -3.28
CA TRP A 39 -4.80 20.08 -3.66
C TRP A 39 -5.05 18.67 -3.09
N GLY A 40 -4.07 18.07 -2.40
CA GLY A 40 -4.28 16.87 -1.58
C GLY A 40 -4.22 15.51 -2.29
N TRP A 41 -4.01 15.47 -3.61
CA TRP A 41 -3.91 14.21 -4.37
C TRP A 41 -2.50 13.61 -4.44
N HIS A 42 -1.48 14.30 -3.91
CA HIS A 42 -0.06 13.89 -3.98
C HIS A 42 0.35 12.90 -2.85
N GLY A 43 -0.59 12.44 -2.03
CA GLY A 43 -0.35 11.41 -1.04
C GLY A 43 -0.03 10.08 -1.72
N GLY A 44 1.22 9.67 -1.69
CA GLY A 44 1.61 8.33 -2.13
C GLY A 44 1.00 7.30 -1.20
N PHE A 45 0.03 6.51 -1.67
CA PHE A 45 -0.54 5.39 -0.90
C PHE A 45 0.21 4.08 -1.18
N PRO A 46 1.40 3.81 -0.61
CA PRO A 46 2.17 2.61 -0.94
C PRO A 46 1.37 1.34 -0.64
N LYS A 47 0.55 1.35 0.41
CA LYS A 47 -0.37 0.25 0.76
C LYS A 47 -1.55 0.16 -0.21
N GLY A 48 -2.12 1.29 -0.62
CA GLY A 48 -3.22 1.34 -1.60
C GLY A 48 -2.79 0.80 -2.97
N THR A 49 -1.58 1.13 -3.43
CA THR A 49 -1.00 0.60 -4.66
C THR A 49 -0.75 -0.91 -4.58
N LEU A 50 -0.33 -1.43 -3.43
CA LEU A 50 -0.15 -2.87 -3.23
C LEU A 50 -1.49 -3.62 -3.28
N ILE A 51 -2.51 -3.13 -2.56
CA ILE A 51 -3.84 -3.76 -2.52
C ILE A 51 -4.51 -3.71 -3.89
N SER A 52 -4.51 -2.55 -4.55
CA SER A 52 -5.07 -2.40 -5.89
C SER A 52 -4.36 -3.28 -6.91
N GLY A 53 -3.03 -3.38 -6.87
CA GLY A 53 -2.28 -4.26 -7.76
C GLY A 53 -2.59 -5.75 -7.55
N VAL A 54 -2.72 -6.21 -6.31
CA VAL A 54 -3.13 -7.59 -6.01
C VAL A 54 -4.57 -7.83 -6.45
N PHE A 55 -5.47 -6.89 -6.18
CA PHE A 55 -6.87 -6.97 -6.57
C PHE A 55 -7.03 -7.07 -8.09
N VAL A 56 -6.35 -6.20 -8.86
CA VAL A 56 -6.35 -6.23 -10.33
C VAL A 56 -5.77 -7.55 -10.83
N GLY A 57 -4.65 -8.01 -10.28
CA GLY A 57 -4.08 -9.31 -10.63
C GLY A 57 -5.09 -10.44 -10.42
N LEU A 58 -5.76 -10.49 -9.25
CA LEU A 58 -6.76 -11.50 -8.93
C LEU A 58 -8.00 -11.40 -9.85
N ALA A 59 -8.44 -10.19 -10.19
CA ALA A 59 -9.54 -9.94 -11.10
C ALA A 59 -9.25 -10.47 -12.51
N MET A 60 -8.00 -10.34 -13.01
CA MET A 60 -7.60 -10.94 -14.28
C MET A 60 -7.69 -12.47 -14.28
N PHE A 61 -7.36 -13.13 -13.16
CA PHE A 61 -7.55 -14.58 -13.04
C PHE A 61 -9.02 -14.98 -12.91
N ALA A 62 -9.84 -14.15 -12.26
CA ALA A 62 -11.29 -14.38 -12.20
C ALA A 62 -11.93 -14.33 -13.59
N MET A 63 -11.40 -13.50 -14.50
CA MET A 63 -11.83 -13.45 -15.90
C MET A 63 -11.49 -14.71 -16.72
N LEU A 64 -10.71 -15.66 -16.19
CA LEU A 64 -10.49 -16.96 -16.84
C LEU A 64 -11.72 -17.89 -16.73
N ILE A 65 -12.68 -17.54 -15.87
CA ILE A 65 -13.87 -18.34 -15.61
C ILE A 65 -14.98 -17.88 -16.57
N GLY A 66 -15.07 -18.50 -17.74
CA GLY A 66 -16.04 -18.14 -18.78
C GLY A 66 -15.99 -19.05 -20.02
N ASN A 67 -16.86 -18.78 -21.00
CA ASN A 67 -16.86 -19.49 -22.29
C ASN A 67 -15.72 -19.00 -23.18
N HIS A 68 -14.50 -19.44 -22.88
CA HIS A 68 -13.31 -19.08 -23.65
C HIS A 68 -13.19 -20.03 -24.83
N GLU A 69 -13.35 -19.52 -26.06
CA GLU A 69 -13.22 -20.32 -27.29
C GLU A 69 -11.74 -20.46 -27.71
N SER A 70 -10.89 -19.51 -27.32
CA SER A 70 -9.49 -19.46 -27.77
C SER A 70 -8.51 -19.33 -26.59
N HIS A 71 -7.44 -20.12 -26.64
CA HIS A 71 -6.36 -20.08 -25.64
C HIS A 71 -5.54 -18.77 -25.67
N THR A 72 -5.69 -17.96 -26.71
CA THR A 72 -4.95 -16.70 -26.85
C THR A 72 -5.36 -15.71 -25.77
N GLU A 73 -6.65 -15.62 -25.45
CA GLU A 73 -7.16 -14.72 -24.41
C GLU A 73 -6.64 -15.13 -23.02
N ASP A 74 -6.63 -16.44 -22.73
CA ASP A 74 -6.07 -16.99 -21.49
C ASP A 74 -4.60 -16.63 -21.32
N ILE A 75 -3.79 -16.77 -22.38
CA ILE A 75 -2.36 -16.49 -22.33
C ILE A 75 -2.11 -15.01 -22.01
N TRP A 76 -2.90 -14.10 -22.59
CA TRP A 76 -2.77 -12.66 -22.30
C TRP A 76 -3.24 -12.31 -20.89
N LEU A 77 -4.35 -12.89 -20.42
CA LEU A 77 -4.87 -12.68 -19.08
C LEU A 77 -3.90 -13.21 -18.02
N ILE A 78 -3.43 -14.45 -18.18
CA ILE A 78 -2.46 -15.08 -17.29
C ILE A 78 -1.12 -14.34 -17.34
N GLY A 79 -0.60 -14.04 -18.53
CA GLY A 79 0.68 -13.36 -18.70
C GLY A 79 0.70 -12.00 -18.02
N THR A 80 -0.34 -11.19 -18.23
CA THR A 80 -0.44 -9.85 -17.63
C THR A 80 -0.70 -9.93 -16.13
N GLY A 81 -1.58 -10.82 -15.67
CA GLY A 81 -1.87 -11.01 -14.25
C GLY A 81 -0.65 -11.49 -13.46
N VAL A 82 0.11 -12.46 -14.00
CA VAL A 82 1.37 -12.94 -13.41
C VAL A 82 2.41 -11.81 -13.36
N LEU A 83 2.55 -11.03 -14.44
CA LEU A 83 3.50 -9.92 -14.48
C LEU A 83 3.23 -8.90 -13.36
N ILE A 84 1.97 -8.52 -13.16
CA ILE A 84 1.56 -7.56 -12.12
C ILE A 84 1.86 -8.13 -10.72
N LEU A 85 1.45 -9.37 -10.45
CA LEU A 85 1.69 -10.01 -9.15
C LEU A 85 3.19 -10.22 -8.87
N ALA A 86 3.97 -10.60 -9.89
CA ALA A 86 5.42 -10.76 -9.79
C ALA A 86 6.11 -9.42 -9.50
N GLY A 87 5.70 -8.32 -10.15
CA GLY A 87 6.22 -6.98 -9.87
C GLY A 87 5.96 -6.53 -8.44
N ILE A 88 4.77 -6.82 -7.90
CA ILE A 88 4.41 -6.55 -6.51
C ILE A 88 5.22 -7.41 -5.54
N GLY A 89 5.32 -8.71 -5.81
CA GLY A 89 6.12 -9.65 -5.02
C GLY A 89 7.59 -9.25 -4.98
N TRP A 90 8.16 -8.83 -6.11
CA TRP A 90 9.52 -8.33 -6.20
C TRP A 90 9.72 -7.06 -5.38
N LYS A 91 8.78 -6.11 -5.46
CA LYS A 91 8.82 -4.88 -4.68
C LYS A 91 8.81 -5.16 -3.17
N ILE A 92 8.00 -6.12 -2.72
CA ILE A 92 7.95 -6.58 -1.33
C ILE A 92 9.25 -7.31 -0.95
N HIS A 93 9.77 -8.17 -1.82
CA HIS A 93 11.01 -8.91 -1.55
C HIS A 93 12.20 -7.95 -1.37
N LYS A 94 12.36 -6.98 -2.27
CA LYS A 94 13.44 -5.99 -2.22
C LYS A 94 13.39 -5.12 -0.96
N SER A 95 12.21 -4.73 -0.49
CA SER A 95 12.08 -3.92 0.73
C SER A 95 12.46 -4.70 1.99
N ARG A 96 12.29 -6.03 1.99
CA ARG A 96 12.71 -6.90 3.09
C ARG A 96 14.21 -7.17 3.11
N THR A 97 14.87 -7.11 1.97
CA THR A 97 16.33 -7.34 1.86
C THR A 97 17.18 -6.08 2.08
N ALA A 98 16.57 -4.91 2.26
CA ALA A 98 17.29 -3.64 2.39
C ALA A 98 18.10 -3.49 3.70
N TRP A 99 17.82 -4.32 4.71
CA TRP A 99 18.43 -4.24 6.05
C TRP A 99 19.81 -4.92 6.13
N ARG A 100 20.29 -5.47 5.00
CA ARG A 100 21.61 -6.12 4.90
C ARG A 100 22.68 -5.25 4.24
N ARG A 101 22.47 -3.93 4.16
CA ARG A 101 23.46 -2.97 3.68
C ARG A 101 23.57 -1.80 4.63
#